data_AF-A0A5M3MVL5-F1
#
_entry.id   AF-A0A5M3MVL5-F1
#
_cell.length_a   1.000
_cell.length_b   1.000
_cell.length_c   1.000
_cell.angle_alpha   90.00
_cell.angle_beta   90.00
_cell.angle_gamma   90.00
#
_symmetry.space_group_name_H-M   'P 1'
#
loop_
_entity.id
_entity.type
_entity.pdbx_description
1 polymer ?
#
loop_
_entity_poly.entity_id
_entity_poly.type
_entity_poly.pdbx_seq_one_letter_code
_entity_poly.pdbx_strand_id
1 'polypeptide(L)'
;MLQFLQAHTPTISAPRVHGFVTIGPVSCLFMTRLPGATLKAVWPTMTASQKLAVQSSLNDMLVTLRSIPWTSIRSPEARDADPKLLGSLSPQPVCKDLRRILRQTARPIPTEAEFNEFIGTDEQSMKHTSARCRAWALSMLRSDHRVVLTHVDLHPDNFIVNICDEEGVEKVTVGIIEWELGGFYPEYWE
;
A
#
# COMPACT_ATOMS: atom_id res chain seq x y z
N MET A 1 7.48 -2.07 6.77
CA MET A 1 6.29 -1.22 6.53
C MET A 1 5.67 -0.69 7.82
N LEU A 2 5.08 -1.51 8.69
CA LEU A 2 4.37 -1.01 9.89
C LEU A 2 5.20 -0.10 10.82
N GLN A 3 6.47 -0.44 11.07
CA GLN A 3 7.39 0.43 11.83
C GLN A 3 7.66 1.78 11.14
N PHE A 4 7.71 1.78 9.81
CA PHE A 4 7.89 3.01 9.03
C PHE A 4 6.66 3.93 9.16
N LEU A 5 5.46 3.37 9.04
CA LEU A 5 4.21 4.12 9.25
C LEU A 5 4.13 4.70 10.66
N GLN A 6 4.52 3.92 11.67
CA GLN A 6 4.53 4.39 13.06
C GLN A 6 5.49 5.59 13.26
N ALA A 7 6.63 5.60 12.57
CA ALA A 7 7.61 6.67 12.68
C ALA A 7 7.24 7.94 11.88
N HIS A 8 6.62 7.78 10.71
CA HIS A 8 6.40 8.90 9.76
C HIS A 8 4.95 9.41 9.78
N THR A 9 3.99 8.57 10.15
CA THR A 9 2.56 8.89 10.18
C THR A 9 1.89 8.26 11.42
N PRO A 10 2.28 8.65 12.65
CA PRO A 10 1.76 8.04 13.88
C PRO A 10 0.25 8.28 14.09
N THR A 11 -0.33 9.24 13.37
CA THR A 11 -1.76 9.57 13.37
C THR A 11 -2.59 8.61 12.53
N ILE A 12 -1.99 7.91 11.57
CA ILE A 12 -2.69 6.90 10.76
C ILE A 12 -2.90 5.66 11.61
N SER A 13 -4.14 5.21 11.70
CA SER A 13 -4.51 3.99 12.41
C SER A 13 -4.07 2.78 11.58
N ALA A 14 -2.96 2.17 11.98
CA ALA A 14 -2.44 0.91 11.45
C ALA A 14 -1.95 0.03 12.62
N PRO A 15 -1.87 -1.30 12.44
CA PRO A 15 -1.35 -2.18 13.49
C PRO A 15 0.06 -1.78 13.94
N ARG A 16 0.28 -1.70 15.25
CA ARG A 16 1.62 -1.46 15.82
C ARG A 16 2.31 -2.77 16.12
N VAL A 17 3.54 -2.94 15.66
CA VAL A 17 4.32 -4.18 15.86
C VAL A 17 4.80 -4.24 17.30
N HIS A 18 4.55 -5.37 17.96
CA HIS A 18 5.05 -5.70 19.29
C HIS A 18 6.26 -6.62 19.25
N GLY A 19 6.39 -7.42 18.20
CA GLY A 19 7.53 -8.30 17.97
C GLY A 19 7.25 -9.33 16.89
N PHE A 20 8.25 -10.12 16.53
CA PHE A 20 8.10 -11.26 15.63
C PHE A 20 8.94 -12.43 16.14
N VAL A 21 8.49 -13.65 15.84
CA VAL A 21 9.25 -14.88 16.12
C VAL A 21 9.20 -15.79 14.92
N THR A 22 10.31 -16.46 14.63
CA THR A 22 10.38 -17.50 13.60
C THR A 22 10.65 -18.84 14.29
N ILE A 23 9.74 -19.79 14.09
CA ILE A 23 9.82 -21.15 14.65
C ILE A 23 9.83 -22.12 13.47
N GLY A 24 11.03 -22.57 13.08
CA GLY A 24 11.22 -23.38 11.88
C GLY A 24 10.73 -22.64 10.63
N PRO A 25 9.78 -23.20 9.85
CA PRO A 25 9.25 -22.57 8.64
C PRO A 25 8.17 -21.50 8.90
N VAL A 26 7.72 -21.33 10.15
CA VAL A 26 6.62 -20.42 10.49
C VAL A 26 7.17 -19.12 11.04
N SER A 27 6.71 -18.00 10.51
CA SER A 27 6.95 -16.67 11.07
C SER A 27 5.65 -16.10 11.63
N CYS A 28 5.68 -15.68 12.88
CA CYS A 28 4.55 -15.06 13.57
C CYS A 28 4.87 -13.59 13.87
N LEU A 29 4.02 -12.67 13.40
CA LEU A 29 4.09 -11.26 13.72
C LEU A 29 3.05 -10.93 14.80
N PHE A 30 3.49 -10.36 15.91
CA PHE A 30 2.61 -9.87 16.96
C PHE A 30 2.40 -8.38 16.79
N MET A 31 1.15 -7.96 16.72
CA MET A 31 0.78 -6.57 16.49
C MET A 31 -0.53 -6.22 17.17
N THR A 32 -0.77 -4.91 17.35
CA THR A 32 -2.01 -4.40 17.93
C THR A 32 -3.20 -4.75 17.04
N ARG A 33 -4.23 -5.36 17.62
CA ARG A 33 -5.53 -5.55 16.97
C ARG A 33 -6.28 -4.22 16.96
N LEU A 34 -6.66 -3.74 15.78
CA LEU A 34 -7.54 -2.58 15.65
C LEU A 34 -8.95 -2.94 16.16
N PRO A 35 -9.62 -2.08 16.95
CA PRO A 35 -10.98 -2.32 17.41
C PRO A 35 -11.96 -2.22 16.24
N GLY A 36 -13.08 -2.95 16.33
CA GLY A 36 -14.13 -2.92 15.30
C GLY A 36 -14.15 -4.15 14.39
N ALA A 37 -14.72 -3.96 13.20
CA ALA A 37 -14.95 -4.99 12.18
C ALA A 37 -14.55 -4.47 10.79
N THR A 38 -14.43 -5.35 9.80
CA THR A 38 -14.07 -4.93 8.44
C THR A 38 -15.13 -4.02 7.83
N LEU A 39 -14.72 -3.04 7.01
CA LEU A 39 -15.65 -2.14 6.30
C LEU A 39 -16.64 -2.96 5.49
N LYS A 40 -16.20 -4.02 4.80
CA LYS A 40 -17.08 -4.93 4.05
C LYS A 40 -18.22 -5.50 4.90
N ALA A 41 -17.92 -5.93 6.13
CA ALA A 41 -18.90 -6.57 7.00
C ALA A 41 -19.95 -5.56 7.49
N VAL A 42 -19.54 -4.32 7.79
CA VAL A 42 -20.45 -3.29 8.33
C VAL A 42 -21.10 -2.43 7.25
N TRP A 43 -20.57 -2.37 6.03
CA TRP A 43 -21.07 -1.51 4.94
C TRP A 43 -22.58 -1.62 4.66
N PRO A 44 -23.21 -2.82 4.67
CA PRO A 44 -24.65 -2.94 4.42
C PRO A 44 -25.52 -2.30 5.50
N THR A 45 -25.03 -2.22 6.74
CA THR A 45 -25.78 -1.70 7.89
C THR A 45 -25.46 -0.25 8.21
N MET A 46 -24.42 0.32 7.59
CA MET A 46 -24.02 1.70 7.82
C MET A 46 -25.01 2.72 7.24
N THR A 47 -25.24 3.79 8.00
CA THR A 47 -26.01 4.96 7.57
C THR A 47 -25.24 5.79 6.55
N ALA A 48 -25.92 6.74 5.90
CA ALA A 48 -25.27 7.66 4.96
C ALA A 48 -24.22 8.55 5.63
N SER A 49 -24.49 9.05 6.83
CA SER A 49 -23.53 9.87 7.59
C SER A 49 -22.27 9.08 7.96
N GLN A 50 -22.43 7.82 8.40
CA GLN A 50 -21.30 6.95 8.72
C GLN A 50 -20.44 6.66 7.47
N LYS A 51 -21.07 6.42 6.31
CA LYS A 51 -20.35 6.21 5.04
C LYS A 51 -19.57 7.44 4.61
N LEU A 52 -20.14 8.64 4.78
CA LEU A 52 -19.43 9.90 4.53
C LEU A 52 -18.26 10.11 5.50
N ALA A 53 -18.43 9.76 6.78
CA ALA A 53 -17.35 9.82 7.76
C ALA A 53 -16.19 8.87 7.39
N VAL A 54 -16.50 7.63 6.99
CA VAL A 54 -15.48 6.70 6.47
C VAL A 54 -14.78 7.26 5.23
N GLN A 55 -15.54 7.79 4.26
CA GLN A 55 -14.96 8.40 3.05
C GLN A 55 -13.97 9.52 3.39
N SER A 56 -14.36 10.45 4.26
CA SER A 56 -13.50 11.56 4.69
C SER A 56 -12.24 11.04 5.38
N SER A 57 -12.39 10.10 6.31
CA SER A 57 -11.26 9.52 7.04
C SER A 57 -10.29 8.78 6.13
N LEU A 58 -10.79 8.00 5.16
CA LEU A 58 -9.95 7.34 4.16
C LEU A 58 -9.22 8.34 3.28
N ASN A 59 -9.91 9.39 2.81
CA ASN A 59 -9.28 10.45 2.02
C ASN A 59 -8.14 11.12 2.78
N ASP A 60 -8.35 11.50 4.05
CA ASP A 60 -7.35 12.17 4.87
C ASP A 60 -6.13 11.26 5.13
N MET A 61 -6.37 9.97 5.39
CA MET A 61 -5.30 8.98 5.52
C MET A 61 -4.50 8.82 4.22
N LEU A 62 -5.15 8.70 3.06
CA LEU A 62 -4.48 8.55 1.76
C LEU A 62 -3.69 9.80 1.37
N VAL A 63 -4.25 11.00 1.60
CA VAL A 63 -3.52 12.26 1.40
C VAL A 63 -2.28 12.30 2.29
N THR A 64 -2.41 11.92 3.56
CA THR A 64 -1.29 11.87 4.50
C THR A 64 -0.21 10.89 4.04
N LEU A 65 -0.57 9.67 3.65
CA LEU A 65 0.38 8.67 3.13
C LEU A 65 1.12 9.18 1.90
N ARG A 66 0.38 9.76 0.94
CA ARG A 66 0.94 10.27 -0.31
C ARG A 66 1.77 11.54 -0.14
N SER A 67 1.66 12.23 1.00
CA SER A 67 2.49 13.38 1.34
C SER A 67 3.88 13.00 1.84
N ILE A 68 4.10 11.73 2.24
CA ILE A 68 5.39 11.26 2.73
C ILE A 68 6.40 11.38 1.58
N PRO A 69 7.52 12.11 1.78
CA PRO A 69 8.53 12.28 0.74
C PRO A 69 9.03 10.92 0.25
N TRP A 70 9.09 10.77 -1.07
CA TRP A 70 9.83 9.68 -1.70
C TRP A 70 11.33 9.93 -1.49
N THR A 71 11.80 9.48 -0.33
CA THR A 71 13.19 9.48 0.09
C THR A 71 13.63 8.04 0.27
N SER A 72 14.85 7.72 -0.17
CA SER A 72 15.46 6.40 0.07
C SER A 72 15.43 6.11 1.57
N ILE A 73 14.69 5.09 2.01
CA ILE A 73 14.61 4.64 3.42
C ILE A 73 15.96 4.08 3.93
N ARG A 74 17.04 4.23 3.16
CA ARG A 74 18.34 3.69 3.49
C ARG A 74 19.09 4.62 4.42
N SER A 75 19.01 4.34 5.72
CA SER A 75 19.92 4.86 6.75
C SER A 75 19.84 6.39 6.97
N PRO A 76 20.11 6.89 8.17
CA PRO A 76 20.37 8.32 8.41
C PRO A 76 21.50 8.91 7.54
N GLU A 77 22.26 8.05 6.85
CA GLU A 77 23.42 8.39 6.02
C GLU A 77 23.10 8.50 4.51
N ALA A 78 21.86 8.22 4.08
CA ALA A 78 21.46 8.40 2.68
C ALA A 78 21.69 9.85 2.25
N ARG A 79 22.52 10.01 1.22
CA ARG A 79 22.76 11.32 0.59
C ARG A 79 21.63 11.60 -0.40
N ASP A 80 21.32 12.87 -0.66
CA ASP A 80 20.33 13.29 -1.66
C ASP A 80 20.60 12.71 -3.08
N ALA A 81 21.82 12.22 -3.32
CA ALA A 81 22.24 11.59 -4.58
C ALA A 81 21.89 10.09 -4.69
N ASP A 82 21.39 9.45 -3.62
CA ASP A 82 21.03 8.03 -3.69
C ASP A 82 19.84 7.81 -4.61
N PRO A 83 19.87 6.77 -5.48
CA PRO A 83 18.80 6.52 -6.42
C PRO A 83 17.52 6.21 -5.64
N LYS A 84 16.47 6.98 -5.92
CA LYS A 84 15.12 6.73 -5.43
C LYS A 84 14.56 5.54 -6.21
N LEU A 85 14.22 4.47 -5.51
CA LEU A 85 13.79 3.20 -6.09
C LEU A 85 12.30 2.98 -5.80
N LEU A 86 11.61 2.33 -6.73
CA LEU A 86 10.23 1.91 -6.56
C LEU A 86 10.16 0.58 -5.79
N GLY A 87 9.05 0.36 -5.11
CA GLY A 87 8.71 -0.90 -4.45
C GLY A 87 8.76 -0.85 -2.93
N SER A 88 8.97 -2.02 -2.34
CA SER A 88 8.93 -2.25 -0.90
C SER A 88 9.95 -1.42 -0.10
N LEU A 89 9.63 -1.20 1.17
CA LEU A 89 10.49 -0.48 2.12
C LEU A 89 11.59 -1.39 2.70
N SER A 90 12.46 -1.90 1.83
CA SER A 90 13.59 -2.77 2.15
C SER A 90 14.91 -2.17 1.63
N PRO A 91 16.08 -2.60 2.16
CA PRO A 91 17.38 -2.14 1.64
C PRO A 91 17.56 -2.39 0.13
N GLN A 92 16.98 -3.49 -0.36
CA GLN A 92 16.78 -3.79 -1.78
C GLN A 92 15.27 -3.80 -2.08
N PRO A 93 14.70 -2.67 -2.54
CA PRO A 93 13.28 -2.59 -2.88
C PRO A 93 12.90 -3.54 -4.00
N VAL A 94 11.76 -4.22 -3.84
CA VAL A 94 11.13 -5.01 -4.90
C VAL A 94 9.73 -4.47 -5.16
N CYS A 95 9.37 -4.31 -6.43
CA CYS A 95 8.00 -4.03 -6.81
C CYS A 95 7.21 -5.33 -6.85
N LYS A 96 6.03 -5.33 -6.22
CA LYS A 96 5.12 -6.48 -6.19
C LYS A 96 3.87 -6.20 -7.03
N ASP A 97 3.37 -7.23 -7.72
CA ASP A 97 2.10 -7.20 -8.45
C ASP A 97 1.28 -8.43 -8.08
N LEU A 98 0.06 -8.22 -7.56
CA LEU A 98 -0.87 -9.26 -7.09
C LEU A 98 -2.11 -9.43 -7.98
N ARG A 99 -2.23 -8.73 -9.12
CA ARG A 99 -3.48 -8.73 -9.91
C ARG A 99 -3.95 -10.12 -10.38
N ARG A 100 -3.06 -11.11 -10.42
CA ARG A 100 -3.38 -12.52 -10.72
C ARG A 100 -2.63 -13.50 -9.84
N ILE A 101 -1.31 -13.38 -9.82
CA ILE A 101 -0.36 -14.17 -9.05
C ILE A 101 0.68 -13.20 -8.53
N LEU A 102 1.20 -13.45 -7.31
CA LEU A 102 2.29 -12.66 -6.77
C LEU A 102 3.53 -12.73 -7.66
N ARG A 103 3.82 -11.62 -8.30
CA ARG A 103 5.06 -11.36 -9.02
C ARG A 103 5.87 -10.33 -8.27
N GLN A 104 7.19 -10.48 -8.33
CA GLN A 104 8.11 -9.51 -7.78
C GLN A 104 9.26 -9.26 -8.75
N THR A 105 9.76 -8.04 -8.80
CA THR A 105 10.92 -7.70 -9.61
C THR A 105 12.17 -8.41 -9.10
N ALA A 106 12.96 -9.00 -10.01
CA ALA A 106 14.22 -9.68 -9.67
C ALA A 106 15.35 -8.70 -9.29
N ARG A 107 15.21 -7.43 -9.67
CA ARG A 107 16.15 -6.34 -9.38
C ARG A 107 15.37 -5.09 -8.99
N PRO A 108 15.95 -4.18 -8.19
CA PRO A 108 15.34 -2.88 -7.95
C PRO A 108 15.14 -2.11 -9.27
N ILE A 109 14.05 -1.37 -9.36
CA ILE A 109 13.71 -0.56 -10.52
C ILE A 109 13.66 0.93 -10.13
N PRO A 110 14.45 1.82 -10.80
CA PRO A 110 14.53 3.23 -10.47
C PRO A 110 13.50 4.12 -11.16
N THR A 111 12.82 3.64 -12.21
CA THR A 111 11.94 4.46 -13.03
C THR A 111 10.54 3.87 -13.20
N GLU A 112 9.55 4.73 -13.40
CA GLU A 112 8.19 4.32 -13.75
C GLU A 112 8.13 3.62 -15.11
N ALA A 113 9.00 3.98 -16.06
CA ALA A 113 9.08 3.29 -17.36
C ALA A 113 9.44 1.81 -17.18
N GLU A 114 10.41 1.49 -16.31
CA GLU A 114 10.76 0.11 -15.97
C GLU A 114 9.65 -0.59 -15.17
N PHE A 115 8.91 0.15 -14.35
CA PHE A 115 7.71 -0.38 -13.67
C PHE A 115 6.62 -0.76 -14.67
N ASN A 116 6.34 0.11 -15.65
CA ASN A 116 5.39 -0.14 -16.73
C ASN A 116 5.76 -1.37 -17.56
N GLU A 117 7.05 -1.55 -17.84
CA GLU A 117 7.54 -2.76 -18.48
C GLU A 117 7.25 -4.00 -17.62
N PHE A 118 7.62 -3.98 -16.33
CA PHE A 118 7.37 -5.08 -15.38
C PHE A 118 5.90 -5.50 -15.30
N ILE A 119 4.98 -4.54 -15.20
CA ILE A 119 3.54 -4.82 -15.14
C ILE A 119 2.99 -5.33 -16.47
N GLY A 120 3.62 -4.98 -17.61
CA GLY A 120 3.21 -5.36 -18.96
C GLY A 120 3.82 -6.67 -19.49
N THR A 121 4.88 -7.18 -18.86
CA THR A 121 5.57 -8.43 -19.26
C THR A 121 5.12 -9.65 -18.45
N ASP A 122 3.87 -9.69 -17.99
CA ASP A 122 3.33 -10.85 -17.26
C ASP A 122 3.21 -12.11 -18.13
N GLU A 123 4.26 -12.93 -18.20
CA GLU A 123 4.29 -14.15 -19.02
C GLU A 123 3.04 -15.03 -18.87
N GLN A 124 2.40 -15.05 -17.70
CA GLN A 124 1.22 -15.86 -17.44
C GLN A 124 -0.08 -15.24 -17.98
N SER A 125 -0.23 -13.91 -17.92
CA SER A 125 -1.29 -13.20 -18.64
C SER A 125 -1.07 -13.11 -20.14
N MET A 126 0.19 -13.10 -20.56
CA MET A 126 0.58 -12.74 -21.91
C MET A 126 0.68 -13.94 -22.86
N LYS A 127 0.30 -15.16 -22.42
CA LYS A 127 0.24 -16.37 -23.26
C LYS A 127 -0.64 -16.20 -24.51
N HIS A 128 -1.61 -15.29 -24.47
CA HIS A 128 -2.56 -15.05 -25.57
C HIS A 128 -2.43 -13.66 -26.21
N THR A 129 -1.44 -12.85 -25.82
CA THR A 129 -1.30 -11.46 -26.29
C THR A 129 -0.09 -11.32 -27.22
N SER A 130 -0.32 -10.91 -28.47
CA SER A 130 0.76 -10.70 -29.44
C SER A 130 1.73 -9.60 -29.01
N ALA A 131 3.02 -9.72 -29.36
CA ALA A 131 4.05 -8.73 -29.04
C ALA A 131 3.70 -7.31 -29.51
N ARG A 132 3.01 -7.20 -30.65
CA ARG A 132 2.55 -5.92 -31.19
C ARG A 132 1.48 -5.27 -30.33
N CYS A 133 0.50 -6.03 -29.87
CA CYS A 133 -0.52 -5.53 -28.94
C CYS A 133 0.11 -5.04 -27.62
N ARG A 134 1.16 -5.72 -27.15
CA ARG A 134 1.90 -5.32 -25.94
C ARG A 134 2.63 -3.99 -26.13
N ALA A 135 3.42 -3.88 -27.19
CA ALA A 135 4.15 -2.66 -27.49
C ALA A 135 3.19 -1.47 -27.66
N TRP A 136 2.04 -1.69 -28.31
CA TRP A 136 0.99 -0.68 -28.44
C TRP A 136 0.39 -0.28 -27.08
N ALA A 137 0.05 -1.24 -26.22
CA ALA A 137 -0.49 -0.94 -24.90
C ALA A 137 0.53 -0.19 -24.02
N LEU A 138 1.80 -0.63 -24.00
CA LEU A 138 2.88 0.03 -23.26
C LEU A 138 3.15 1.45 -23.79
N SER A 139 3.03 1.68 -25.10
CA SER A 139 3.20 3.02 -25.67
C SER A 139 2.13 4.04 -25.26
N MET A 140 1.00 3.57 -24.71
CA MET A 140 -0.05 4.44 -24.17
C MET A 140 0.16 4.79 -22.69
N LEU A 141 1.12 4.14 -22.02
CA LEU A 141 1.41 4.42 -20.62
C LEU A 141 2.30 5.65 -20.51
N ARG A 142 1.90 6.55 -19.62
CA ARG A 142 2.75 7.65 -19.15
C ARG A 142 3.79 7.12 -18.18
N SER A 143 4.86 7.89 -18.00
CA SER A 143 5.98 7.57 -17.10
C SER A 143 6.41 8.78 -16.24
N ASP A 144 5.52 9.76 -16.11
CA ASP A 144 5.75 11.06 -15.47
C ASP A 144 4.86 11.26 -14.23
N HIS A 145 4.32 10.18 -13.65
CA HIS A 145 3.50 10.28 -12.45
C HIS A 145 4.36 10.49 -11.21
N ARG A 146 3.74 11.02 -10.17
CA ARG A 146 4.39 11.10 -8.86
C ARG A 146 4.53 9.70 -8.28
N VAL A 147 5.68 9.46 -7.65
CA VAL A 147 5.89 8.27 -6.82
C VAL A 147 5.51 8.62 -5.38
N VAL A 148 4.60 7.83 -4.81
CA VAL A 148 3.98 8.07 -3.49
C VAL A 148 3.98 6.78 -2.69
N LEU A 149 3.80 6.88 -1.36
CA LEU A 149 3.55 5.70 -0.55
C LEU A 149 2.14 5.16 -0.85
N THR A 150 2.08 3.91 -1.29
CA THR A 150 0.87 3.21 -1.77
C THR A 150 0.67 1.94 -0.95
N HIS A 151 -0.57 1.56 -0.66
CA HIS A 151 -0.88 0.32 0.04
C HIS A 151 -0.82 -0.89 -0.90
N VAL A 152 -1.22 -0.72 -2.16
CA VAL A 152 -1.21 -1.73 -3.26
C VAL A 152 -2.29 -2.81 -3.14
N ASP A 153 -3.13 -2.73 -2.12
CA ASP A 153 -4.18 -3.72 -1.87
C ASP A 153 -5.36 -3.11 -1.10
N LEU A 154 -5.85 -1.96 -1.54
CA LEU A 154 -7.00 -1.33 -0.90
C LEU A 154 -8.29 -2.01 -1.33
N HIS A 155 -8.89 -2.74 -0.39
CA HIS A 155 -10.25 -3.24 -0.54
C HIS A 155 -10.99 -3.22 0.81
N PRO A 156 -12.33 -3.30 0.81
CA PRO A 156 -13.13 -3.16 2.03
C PRO A 156 -12.85 -4.14 3.17
N ASP A 157 -12.15 -5.26 2.94
CA ASP A 157 -11.74 -6.14 4.05
C ASP A 157 -10.48 -5.63 4.77
N ASN A 158 -9.65 -4.82 4.10
CA ASN A 158 -8.41 -4.26 4.66
C ASN A 158 -8.64 -2.96 5.44
N PHE A 159 -9.89 -2.52 5.57
CA PHE A 159 -10.29 -1.41 6.44
C PHE A 159 -11.01 -1.93 7.67
N ILE A 160 -10.55 -1.57 8.85
CA ILE A 160 -11.24 -1.82 10.11
C ILE A 160 -11.97 -0.56 10.53
N VAL A 161 -13.28 -0.67 10.72
CA VAL A 161 -14.16 0.41 11.17
C VAL A 161 -14.65 0.12 12.58
N ASN A 162 -14.52 1.12 13.44
CA ASN A 162 -15.10 1.12 14.77
C ASN A 162 -16.03 2.32 14.90
N ILE A 163 -17.30 2.03 15.20
CA ILE A 163 -18.36 3.01 15.45
C ILE A 163 -18.69 2.91 16.93
N CYS A 164 -18.51 4.01 17.66
CA CYS A 164 -18.77 4.06 19.09
C CYS A 164 -19.32 5.43 19.48
N ASP A 165 -20.13 5.49 20.53
CA ASP A 165 -20.56 6.74 21.14
C ASP A 165 -19.49 7.22 22.12
N GLU A 166 -18.89 8.38 21.85
CA GLU A 166 -18.01 9.08 22.76
C GLU A 166 -18.72 10.37 23.21
N GLU A 167 -19.03 10.48 24.50
CA GLU A 167 -19.67 11.68 25.10
C GLU A 167 -21.02 12.05 24.45
N GLY A 168 -21.77 11.06 23.97
CA GLY A 168 -23.06 11.26 23.30
C GLY A 168 -22.94 11.67 21.82
N VAL A 169 -21.73 11.64 21.26
CA VAL A 169 -21.46 11.87 19.84
C VAL A 169 -21.01 10.55 19.20
N GLU A 170 -21.72 10.12 18.14
CA GLU A 170 -21.31 8.97 17.34
C GLU A 170 -19.99 9.29 16.65
N LYS A 171 -18.97 8.47 16.95
CA LYS A 171 -17.64 8.58 16.37
C LYS A 171 -17.34 7.38 15.51
N VAL A 172 -16.96 7.66 14.27
CA VAL A 172 -16.51 6.66 13.30
C VAL A 172 -14.99 6.78 13.18
N THR A 173 -14.30 5.67 13.47
CA THR A 173 -12.84 5.57 13.32
C THR A 173 -12.53 4.48 12.29
N VAL A 174 -11.51 4.73 11.48
CA VAL A 174 -11.05 3.80 10.43
C VAL A 174 -9.57 3.53 10.63
N GLY A 175 -9.15 2.29 10.44
CA GLY A 175 -7.75 1.95 10.29
C GLY A 175 -7.52 0.96 9.16
N ILE A 176 -6.27 0.89 8.72
CA ILE A 176 -5.84 0.13 7.54
C ILE A 176 -4.95 -1.02 8.00
N ILE A 177 -5.23 -2.23 7.53
CA ILE A 177 -4.46 -3.46 7.81
C ILE A 177 -3.91 -4.07 6.51
N GLU A 178 -3.14 -5.16 6.60
CA GLU A 178 -2.58 -5.87 5.43
C GLU A 178 -1.57 -5.08 4.58
N TRP A 179 -0.65 -4.40 5.26
CA TRP A 179 0.41 -3.58 4.67
C TRP A 179 1.58 -4.35 4.01
N GLU A 180 1.42 -5.64 3.69
CA GLU A 180 2.52 -6.51 3.23
C GLU A 180 3.12 -6.08 1.89
N LEU A 181 2.29 -5.50 1.02
CA LEU A 181 2.66 -5.10 -0.33
C LEU A 181 3.07 -3.64 -0.45
N GLY A 182 2.76 -2.86 0.57
CA GLY A 182 2.90 -1.42 0.52
C GLY A 182 4.34 -0.99 0.25
N GLY A 183 4.47 0.17 -0.37
CA GLY A 183 5.76 0.71 -0.77
C GLY A 183 5.62 1.98 -1.58
N PHE A 184 6.71 2.42 -2.19
CA PHE A 184 6.70 3.59 -3.06
C PHE A 184 6.42 3.18 -4.51
N TYR A 185 5.27 3.60 -5.04
CA TYR A 185 4.80 3.27 -6.38
C TYR A 185 4.25 4.51 -7.09
N PRO A 186 4.06 4.47 -8.42
CA PRO A 186 3.35 5.53 -9.13
C PRO A 186 1.94 5.73 -8.57
N GLU A 187 1.47 6.97 -8.52
CA GLU A 187 0.22 7.32 -7.81
C GLU A 187 -1.07 6.66 -8.36
N TYR A 188 -1.02 6.11 -9.57
CA TYR A 188 -2.12 5.35 -10.17
C TYR A 188 -2.17 3.87 -9.74
N TRP A 189 -1.16 3.39 -9.00
CA TRP A 189 -1.01 1.97 -8.65
C TRP A 189 -1.76 1.54 -7.39
N GLU A 190 -2.57 2.43 -6.81
CA GLU A 190 -3.43 2.07 -5.67
C GLU A 190 -4.64 1.22 -6.08
#